data_AF-A0A264VVZ9-F1
#
_entry.id   AF-A0A264VVZ9-F1
#
_cell.length_a   1.000
_cell.length_b   1.000
_cell.length_c   1.000
_cell.angle_alpha   90.00
_cell.angle_beta   90.00
_cell.angle_gamma   90.00
#
_symmetry.space_group_name_H-M   'P 1'
#
loop_
_entity.id
_entity.type
_entity.pdbx_description
1 polymer ?
#
loop_
_entity_poly.entity_id
_entity_poly.type
_entity_poly.pdbx_seq_one_letter_code
_entity_poly.pdbx_strand_id
1 'polypeptide(L)'
;MKKINIAQGQIALTSKNGDFKQLLTAGEHHLNDWFNRLTVSLFTLDNEPIDEKLADHLRQFHPDWVDDHCIDIALTDDEIGFIYLHNSLTEILPPATRRLYWKNGNNLKVEPQSLENSVIDSAFVARLMGKKRIKGNELALISQVPAWHVGMLKIDGEIQDLLQPGTYGYWKINHKPEVEIIDTRLQSLEISGQEILTKDKVTLRINLCANWRYHDILLAFSKLSQPVEHLYRELQFSIREIVGTRTLDELLENKQLVDELILAQVAQCVVEFGLEIDSIGVKDIILPGDMRTILSQVVEAEKSAQANVIRRREETAATRSLLNTAKVMENNPVALRLKELETLESIAHRIDQISVYGGLDQVLNGLVKIKE
;
A
#
# COMPACT_ATOMS: atom_id res chain seq x y z
N MET A 1 -41.53 -51.42 39.32
CA MET A 1 -40.09 -51.10 39.34
C MET A 1 -39.62 -50.96 37.91
N LYS A 2 -39.12 -49.77 37.55
CA LYS A 2 -38.55 -49.48 36.23
C LYS A 2 -37.04 -49.62 36.35
N LYS A 3 -36.45 -50.55 35.58
CA LYS A 3 -34.99 -50.72 35.51
C LYS A 3 -34.43 -49.77 34.46
N ILE A 4 -33.39 -49.04 34.81
CA ILE A 4 -32.69 -48.16 33.88
C ILE A 4 -31.21 -48.45 33.99
N ASN A 5 -30.57 -48.66 32.84
CA ASN A 5 -29.12 -48.81 32.74
C ASN A 5 -28.57 -47.52 32.13
N ILE A 6 -27.66 -46.87 32.87
CA ILE A 6 -27.01 -45.63 32.44
C ILE A 6 -25.58 -45.99 32.04
N ALA A 7 -25.23 -45.73 30.78
CA ALA A 7 -23.91 -46.03 30.28
C ALA A 7 -22.83 -45.15 30.92
N GLN A 8 -21.57 -45.62 30.89
CA GLN A 8 -20.43 -44.75 31.21
C GLN A 8 -20.41 -43.56 30.25
N GLY A 9 -20.19 -42.35 30.76
CA GLY A 9 -20.29 -41.13 29.96
C GLY A 9 -21.70 -40.54 29.88
N GLN A 10 -22.66 -41.03 30.68
CA GLN A 10 -24.02 -40.49 30.76
C GLN A 10 -24.44 -40.19 32.20
N ILE A 11 -25.32 -39.20 32.35
CA ILE A 11 -26.03 -38.87 33.59
C ILE A 11 -27.52 -38.88 33.29
N ALA A 12 -28.34 -39.39 34.20
CA ALA A 12 -29.79 -39.29 34.09
C ALA A 12 -30.36 -38.43 35.21
N LEU A 13 -31.27 -37.52 34.84
CA LEU A 13 -32.10 -36.80 35.79
C LEU A 13 -33.50 -37.40 35.78
N THR A 14 -33.98 -37.80 36.95
CA THR A 14 -35.36 -38.25 37.12
C THR A 14 -36.22 -37.07 37.53
N SER A 15 -37.34 -36.86 36.84
CA SER A 15 -38.32 -35.83 37.17
C SER A 15 -39.70 -36.43 37.45
N LYS A 16 -40.41 -35.86 38.41
CA LYS A 16 -41.77 -36.25 38.78
C LYS A 16 -42.63 -35.00 38.91
N ASN A 17 -43.68 -34.92 38.09
CA ASN A 17 -44.56 -33.76 37.99
C ASN A 17 -43.84 -32.43 37.68
N GLY A 18 -42.72 -32.47 36.95
CA GLY A 18 -41.94 -31.30 36.58
C GLY A 18 -40.74 -30.98 37.47
N ASP A 19 -40.67 -31.54 38.69
CA ASP A 19 -39.53 -31.36 39.59
C ASP A 19 -38.50 -32.47 39.42
N PHE A 20 -37.20 -32.14 39.40
CA PHE A 20 -36.15 -33.14 39.51
C PHE A 20 -36.09 -33.72 40.93
N LYS A 21 -35.93 -35.05 41.01
CA LYS A 21 -35.94 -35.78 42.30
C LYS A 21 -34.64 -36.51 42.57
N GLN A 22 -33.97 -37.00 41.53
CA GLN A 22 -32.72 -37.73 41.68
C GLN A 22 -31.83 -37.59 40.46
N LEU A 23 -30.55 -37.35 40.71
CA LEU A 23 -29.45 -37.47 39.74
C LEU A 23 -28.86 -38.87 39.85
N LEU A 24 -28.75 -39.56 38.70
CA LEU A 24 -28.23 -40.92 38.60
C LEU A 24 -26.97 -40.92 37.72
N THR A 25 -25.87 -41.42 38.27
CA THR A 25 -24.61 -41.65 37.55
C THR A 25 -24.63 -43.02 36.84
N ALA A 26 -23.61 -43.29 36.03
CA ALA A 26 -23.46 -44.58 35.33
C ALA A 26 -23.64 -45.79 36.27
N GLY A 27 -24.40 -46.79 35.82
CA GLY A 27 -24.76 -47.98 36.59
C GLY A 27 -26.21 -48.45 36.38
N GLU A 28 -26.55 -49.58 36.99
CA GLU A 28 -27.91 -50.10 37.01
C GLU A 28 -28.71 -49.50 38.17
N HIS A 29 -29.82 -48.84 37.85
CA HIS A 29 -30.70 -48.21 38.84
C HIS A 29 -32.10 -48.78 38.77
N HIS A 30 -32.68 -49.06 39.94
CA HIS A 30 -34.05 -49.53 40.08
C HIS A 30 -34.94 -48.42 40.65
N LEU A 31 -35.85 -47.89 39.82
CA LEU A 31 -36.75 -46.81 40.21
C LEU A 31 -38.15 -47.34 40.58
N ASN A 32 -38.66 -46.91 41.72
CA ASN A 32 -40.00 -47.23 42.20
C ASN A 32 -41.04 -46.26 41.60
N ASP A 33 -41.47 -46.56 40.37
CA ASP A 33 -42.53 -45.81 39.68
C ASP A 33 -43.88 -46.53 39.75
N TRP A 34 -44.57 -46.44 40.90
CA TRP A 34 -45.88 -47.08 41.08
C TRP A 34 -47.03 -46.38 40.36
N PHE A 35 -46.87 -45.13 39.94
CA PHE A 35 -47.93 -44.33 39.29
C PHE A 35 -47.62 -43.92 37.84
N ASN A 36 -46.52 -44.44 37.27
CA ASN A 36 -46.02 -44.11 35.93
C ASN A 36 -45.86 -42.59 35.68
N ARG A 37 -45.37 -41.87 36.70
CA ARG A 37 -45.21 -40.40 36.69
C ARG A 37 -43.74 -39.96 36.64
N LEU A 38 -42.80 -40.90 36.60
CA LEU A 38 -41.37 -40.61 36.54
C LEU A 38 -40.88 -40.53 35.09
N THR A 39 -40.48 -39.34 34.69
CA THR A 39 -39.76 -39.10 33.44
C THR A 39 -38.26 -39.17 33.73
N VAL A 40 -37.50 -39.76 32.82
CA VAL A 40 -36.04 -39.86 32.94
C VAL A 40 -35.41 -39.23 31.72
N SER A 41 -34.66 -38.16 31.95
CA SER A 41 -33.91 -37.43 30.92
C SER A 41 -32.46 -37.87 30.98
N LEU A 42 -31.95 -38.39 29.87
CA LEU A 42 -30.56 -38.81 29.71
C LEU A 42 -29.74 -37.67 29.10
N PHE A 43 -28.59 -37.40 29.69
CA PHE A 43 -27.62 -36.40 29.23
C PHE A 43 -26.29 -37.09 28.95
N THR A 44 -25.66 -36.72 27.83
CA THR A 44 -24.33 -37.20 27.47
C THR A 44 -23.28 -36.28 28.09
N LEU A 45 -22.18 -36.86 28.57
CA LEU A 45 -21.04 -36.14 29.09
C LEU A 45 -20.08 -35.74 27.96
N ASP A 46 -20.53 -34.96 27.00
CA ASP A 46 -19.79 -34.58 25.79
C ASP A 46 -18.98 -33.27 25.94
N ASN A 47 -18.96 -32.68 27.14
CA ASN A 47 -18.37 -31.38 27.45
C ASN A 47 -19.10 -30.20 26.78
N GLU A 48 -20.36 -30.39 26.37
CA GLU A 48 -21.23 -29.28 25.99
C GLU A 48 -21.86 -28.61 27.22
N PRO A 49 -22.16 -27.30 27.15
CA PRO A 49 -22.83 -26.61 28.24
C PRO A 49 -24.25 -27.17 28.41
N ILE A 50 -24.66 -27.33 29.67
CA ILE A 50 -26.04 -27.65 30.03
C ILE A 50 -26.95 -26.51 29.58
N ASP A 51 -28.14 -26.86 29.07
CA ASP A 51 -29.17 -25.89 28.71
C ASP A 51 -29.41 -24.88 29.84
N GLU A 52 -29.51 -23.59 29.49
CA GLU A 52 -29.55 -22.48 30.44
C GLU A 52 -30.69 -22.62 31.46
N LYS A 53 -31.88 -23.07 31.02
CA LYS A 53 -33.04 -23.25 31.92
C LYS A 53 -32.80 -24.37 32.92
N LEU A 54 -32.18 -25.46 32.47
CA LEU A 54 -31.83 -26.57 33.33
C LEU A 54 -30.71 -26.19 34.30
N ALA A 55 -29.69 -25.46 33.83
CA ALA A 55 -28.60 -24.99 34.64
C ALA A 55 -29.08 -24.08 35.79
N ASP A 56 -29.95 -23.12 35.49
CA ASP A 56 -30.50 -22.23 36.52
C ASP A 56 -31.42 -22.96 37.49
N HIS A 57 -32.22 -23.91 37.00
CA HIS A 57 -33.03 -24.75 37.87
C HIS A 57 -32.17 -25.59 38.83
N LEU A 58 -31.06 -26.18 38.33
CA LEU A 58 -30.13 -26.94 39.16
C LEU A 58 -29.44 -26.04 40.20
N ARG A 59 -28.97 -24.84 39.83
CA ARG A 59 -28.39 -23.88 40.78
C ARG A 59 -29.37 -23.45 41.87
N GLN A 60 -30.64 -23.25 41.51
CA GLN A 60 -31.65 -22.74 42.44
C GLN A 60 -32.16 -23.82 43.41
N PHE A 61 -32.43 -25.02 42.92
CA PHE A 61 -33.12 -26.06 43.69
C PHE A 61 -32.23 -27.23 44.12
N HIS A 62 -31.05 -27.41 43.50
CA HIS A 62 -30.14 -28.51 43.75
C HIS A 62 -28.65 -28.08 43.75
N PRO A 63 -28.24 -27.11 44.60
CA PRO A 63 -26.85 -26.65 44.65
C PRO A 63 -25.85 -27.78 44.99
N ASP A 64 -26.24 -28.72 45.85
CA ASP A 64 -25.41 -29.88 46.20
C ASP A 64 -25.03 -30.72 44.95
N TRP A 65 -25.96 -30.87 44.00
CA TRP A 65 -25.68 -31.61 42.76
C TRP A 65 -24.75 -30.84 41.83
N VAL A 66 -24.84 -29.51 41.84
CA VAL A 66 -23.93 -28.64 41.09
C VAL A 66 -22.52 -28.80 41.63
N ASP A 67 -22.33 -28.72 42.93
CA ASP A 67 -21.02 -28.82 43.58
C ASP A 67 -20.37 -30.20 43.35
N ASP A 68 -21.16 -31.27 43.44
CA ASP A 68 -20.65 -32.64 43.32
C ASP A 68 -20.41 -33.06 41.86
N HIS A 69 -21.34 -32.73 40.95
CA HIS A 69 -21.39 -33.32 39.61
C HIS A 69 -21.22 -32.32 38.46
N CYS A 70 -21.13 -31.01 38.72
CA CYS A 70 -20.99 -29.99 37.69
C CYS A 70 -19.74 -29.12 37.88
N ILE A 71 -19.31 -28.50 36.78
CA ILE A 71 -18.34 -27.40 36.77
C ILE A 71 -19.17 -26.15 36.53
N ASP A 72 -19.36 -25.34 37.57
CA ASP A 72 -20.07 -24.06 37.47
C ASP A 72 -19.09 -22.95 37.11
N ILE A 73 -19.31 -22.34 35.94
CA ILE A 73 -18.59 -21.16 35.48
C ILE A 73 -19.49 -19.97 35.74
N ALA A 74 -19.01 -19.05 36.57
CA ALA A 74 -19.63 -17.76 36.79
C ALA A 74 -18.54 -16.70 36.71
N LEU A 75 -18.40 -16.10 35.52
CA LEU A 75 -17.47 -14.99 35.30
C LEU A 75 -18.12 -13.68 35.76
N THR A 76 -17.31 -12.80 36.33
CA THR A 76 -17.70 -11.41 36.60
C THR A 76 -17.67 -10.55 35.33
N ASP A 77 -18.08 -9.29 35.42
CA ASP A 77 -18.05 -8.33 34.31
C ASP A 77 -16.61 -7.98 33.86
N ASP A 78 -15.63 -8.21 34.72
CA ASP A 78 -14.21 -7.90 34.50
C ASP A 78 -13.35 -9.16 34.31
N GLU A 79 -13.97 -10.32 34.07
CA GLU A 79 -13.27 -11.58 33.83
C GLU A 79 -13.57 -12.16 32.46
N ILE A 80 -12.53 -12.66 31.80
CA ILE A 80 -12.65 -13.49 30.60
C ILE A 80 -12.37 -14.94 30.97
N GLY A 81 -13.12 -15.88 30.38
CA GLY A 81 -12.97 -17.31 30.70
C GLY A 81 -12.26 -18.07 29.58
N PHE A 82 -11.30 -18.92 29.93
CA PHE A 82 -10.66 -19.83 28.98
C PHE A 82 -11.04 -21.27 29.24
N ILE A 83 -11.67 -21.91 28.26
CA ILE A 83 -11.98 -23.34 28.31
C ILE A 83 -10.87 -24.12 27.60
N TYR A 84 -10.24 -25.01 28.35
CA TYR A 84 -9.26 -25.96 27.86
C TYR A 84 -9.85 -27.37 27.85
N LEU A 85 -9.75 -28.04 26.71
CA LEU A 85 -10.02 -29.46 26.58
C LEU A 85 -8.70 -30.20 26.37
N HIS A 86 -8.36 -31.14 27.26
CA HIS A 86 -7.08 -31.86 27.24
C HIS A 86 -5.86 -30.91 27.16
N ASN A 87 -5.87 -29.85 27.99
CA ASN A 87 -4.85 -28.79 28.03
C ASN A 87 -4.70 -27.95 26.74
N SER A 88 -5.67 -28.03 25.83
CA SER A 88 -5.69 -27.28 24.58
C SER A 88 -6.85 -26.29 24.58
N LEU A 89 -6.57 -25.01 24.34
CA LEU A 89 -7.58 -23.95 24.31
C LEU A 89 -8.62 -24.27 23.22
N THR A 90 -9.90 -24.26 23.58
CA THR A 90 -11.01 -24.54 22.66
C THR A 90 -11.96 -23.36 22.53
N GLU A 91 -12.18 -22.62 23.61
CA GLU A 91 -13.14 -21.52 23.65
C GLU A 91 -12.69 -20.42 24.61
N ILE A 92 -12.96 -19.18 24.21
CA ILE A 92 -12.83 -17.97 25.00
C ILE A 92 -14.25 -17.47 25.29
N LEU A 93 -14.59 -17.31 26.56
CA LEU A 93 -15.88 -16.87 27.03
C LEU A 93 -15.85 -15.36 27.29
N PRO A 94 -16.87 -14.60 26.84
CA PRO A 94 -16.99 -13.18 27.19
C PRO A 94 -17.28 -13.00 28.68
N PRO A 95 -17.12 -11.78 29.23
CA PRO A 95 -17.47 -11.49 30.61
C PRO A 95 -18.95 -11.70 30.91
N ALA A 96 -19.27 -11.75 32.20
CA ALA A 96 -20.61 -12.03 32.70
C ALA A 96 -21.21 -13.37 32.23
N THR A 97 -20.39 -14.26 31.65
CA THR A 97 -20.87 -15.56 31.17
C THR A 97 -21.10 -16.50 32.34
N ARG A 98 -22.31 -17.07 32.40
CA ARG A 98 -22.66 -18.16 33.31
C ARG A 98 -22.93 -19.42 32.51
N ARG A 99 -22.17 -20.49 32.76
CA ARG A 99 -22.36 -21.79 32.12
C ARG A 99 -22.13 -22.91 33.10
N LEU A 100 -22.92 -23.97 32.96
CA LEU A 100 -22.80 -25.16 33.77
C LEU A 100 -22.42 -26.32 32.87
N TYR A 101 -21.40 -27.08 33.24
CA TYR A 101 -20.96 -28.27 32.52
C TYR A 101 -21.07 -29.48 33.43
N TRP A 102 -21.43 -30.64 32.89
CA TRP A 102 -21.30 -31.87 33.65
C TRP A 102 -19.82 -32.23 33.84
N LYS A 103 -19.43 -32.65 35.04
CA LYS A 103 -18.08 -33.17 35.29
C LYS A 103 -17.89 -34.47 34.49
N ASN A 104 -16.88 -34.49 33.64
CA ASN A 104 -16.46 -35.68 32.91
C ASN A 104 -14.94 -35.90 33.03
N GLY A 105 -14.51 -36.41 34.19
CA GLY A 105 -13.09 -36.55 34.51
C GLY A 105 -12.36 -35.20 34.54
N ASN A 106 -11.05 -35.22 34.27
CA ASN A 106 -10.17 -34.03 34.28
C ASN A 106 -9.97 -33.41 32.89
N ASN A 107 -10.91 -33.64 31.97
CA ASN A 107 -10.71 -33.27 30.56
C ASN A 107 -11.01 -31.81 30.27
N LEU A 108 -11.91 -31.19 31.03
CA LEU A 108 -12.31 -29.79 30.89
C LEU A 108 -11.75 -28.97 32.05
N LYS A 109 -10.96 -27.95 31.72
CA LYS A 109 -10.41 -26.97 32.67
C LYS A 109 -10.88 -25.59 32.28
N VAL A 110 -11.27 -24.79 33.27
CA VAL A 110 -11.70 -23.41 33.10
C VAL A 110 -10.73 -22.54 33.89
N GLU A 111 -10.19 -21.53 33.22
CA GLU A 111 -9.34 -20.53 33.87
C GLU A 111 -9.95 -19.14 33.63
N PRO A 112 -10.53 -18.50 34.67
CA PRO A 112 -10.88 -17.09 34.59
C PRO A 112 -9.61 -16.24 34.64
N GLN A 113 -9.60 -15.14 33.90
CA GLN A 113 -8.53 -14.14 33.91
C GLN A 113 -9.15 -12.76 34.03
N SER A 114 -8.59 -11.94 34.94
CA SER A 114 -8.97 -10.53 35.10
C SER A 114 -8.59 -9.71 33.85
N LEU A 115 -9.48 -8.78 33.48
CA LEU A 115 -9.35 -7.85 32.37
C LEU A 115 -8.74 -6.50 32.76
N GLU A 116 -8.15 -6.38 33.96
CA GLU A 116 -7.42 -5.18 34.39
C GLU A 116 -6.39 -4.69 33.35
N ASN A 117 -5.78 -5.63 32.61
CA ASN A 117 -4.93 -5.33 31.47
C ASN A 117 -5.60 -5.76 30.17
N SER A 118 -5.86 -4.79 29.28
CA SER A 118 -6.38 -5.06 27.94
C SER A 118 -5.36 -5.74 27.01
N VAL A 119 -4.08 -5.76 27.38
CA VAL A 119 -2.99 -6.35 26.59
C VAL A 119 -2.92 -7.87 26.79
N ILE A 120 -2.80 -8.60 25.69
CA ILE A 120 -2.62 -10.06 25.67
C ILE A 120 -1.12 -10.38 25.66
N ASP A 121 -0.70 -11.30 26.52
CA ASP A 121 0.68 -11.79 26.53
C ASP A 121 1.08 -12.41 25.18
N SER A 122 2.32 -12.12 24.76
CA SER A 122 2.87 -12.57 23.47
C SER A 122 2.81 -14.09 23.25
N ALA A 123 3.02 -14.90 24.30
CA ALA A 123 2.93 -16.35 24.19
C ALA A 123 1.48 -16.80 23.95
N PHE A 124 0.52 -16.08 24.54
CA PHE A 124 -0.89 -16.33 24.33
C PHE A 124 -1.34 -15.90 22.92
N VAL A 125 -0.86 -14.75 22.42
CA VAL A 125 -1.11 -14.31 21.04
C VAL A 125 -0.65 -15.36 20.02
N ALA A 126 0.54 -15.94 20.22
CA ALA A 126 1.04 -17.02 19.36
C ALA A 126 0.12 -18.26 19.36
N ARG A 127 -0.51 -18.58 20.49
CA ARG A 127 -1.50 -19.68 20.59
C ARG A 127 -2.78 -19.35 19.82
N LEU A 128 -3.25 -18.11 19.91
CA LEU A 128 -4.46 -17.65 19.19
C LEU A 128 -4.28 -17.61 17.67
N MET A 129 -3.07 -17.33 17.20
CA MET A 129 -2.72 -17.40 15.77
C MET A 129 -2.51 -18.82 15.23
N GLY A 130 -2.61 -19.84 16.09
CA GLY A 130 -2.44 -21.24 15.70
C GLY A 130 -3.50 -21.72 14.70
N LYS A 131 -3.24 -22.87 14.06
CA LYS A 131 -4.18 -23.48 13.08
C LYS A 131 -5.49 -23.98 13.69
N LYS A 132 -5.56 -24.12 15.02
CA LYS A 132 -6.73 -24.66 15.71
C LYS A 132 -7.79 -23.58 15.80
N ARG A 133 -9.01 -23.88 15.36
CA ARG A 133 -10.16 -22.97 15.53
C ARG A 133 -10.52 -22.89 17.01
N ILE A 134 -10.47 -21.69 17.57
CA ILE A 134 -10.88 -21.38 18.94
C ILE A 134 -12.18 -20.57 18.84
N LYS A 135 -13.23 -21.00 19.54
CA LYS A 135 -14.49 -20.24 19.62
C LYS A 135 -14.25 -18.97 20.46
N GLY A 136 -14.82 -17.82 20.09
CA GLY A 136 -14.62 -16.56 20.82
C GLY A 136 -13.29 -15.86 20.51
N ASN A 137 -12.52 -16.33 19.52
CA ASN A 137 -11.26 -15.68 19.11
C ASN A 137 -11.48 -14.24 18.60
N GLU A 138 -12.69 -13.91 18.15
CA GLU A 138 -13.12 -12.56 17.75
C GLU A 138 -13.08 -11.53 18.89
N LEU A 139 -13.09 -11.99 20.14
CA LEU A 139 -12.91 -11.15 21.34
C LEU A 139 -11.48 -10.62 21.48
N ALA A 140 -10.52 -11.16 20.72
CA ALA A 140 -9.16 -10.65 20.64
C ALA A 140 -8.96 -9.85 19.33
N LEU A 141 -8.32 -8.69 19.43
CA LEU A 141 -7.64 -8.04 18.32
C LEU A 141 -6.21 -8.57 18.28
N ILE A 142 -5.82 -9.22 17.20
CA ILE A 142 -4.41 -9.53 16.94
C ILE A 142 -3.96 -8.61 15.82
N SER A 143 -2.92 -7.82 16.08
CA SER A 143 -2.31 -6.93 15.10
C SER A 143 -0.86 -7.33 14.87
N GLN A 144 -0.50 -7.52 13.61
CA GLN A 144 0.86 -7.78 13.20
C GLN A 144 1.40 -6.53 12.51
N VAL A 145 2.37 -5.88 13.13
CA VAL A 145 3.08 -4.72 12.58
C VAL A 145 4.29 -5.24 11.80
N PRO A 146 4.32 -5.11 10.47
CA PRO A 146 5.45 -5.58 9.67
C PRO A 146 6.70 -4.75 9.90
N ALA A 147 7.85 -5.24 9.40
CA ALA A 147 9.06 -4.43 9.33
C ALA A 147 8.80 -3.12 8.56
N TRP A 148 9.46 -2.04 8.97
CA TRP A 148 9.34 -0.70 8.38
C TRP A 148 7.97 -0.03 8.53
N HIS A 149 7.07 -0.63 9.31
CA HIS A 149 5.79 -0.05 9.66
C HIS A 149 5.74 0.24 11.15
N VAL A 150 4.83 1.14 11.52
CA VAL A 150 4.47 1.43 12.91
C VAL A 150 2.98 1.21 13.04
N GLY A 151 2.56 0.51 14.10
CA GLY A 151 1.15 0.35 14.43
C GLY A 151 0.71 1.47 15.36
N MET A 152 -0.21 2.33 14.95
CA MET A 152 -0.81 3.31 15.84
C MET A 152 -1.98 2.66 16.59
N LEU A 153 -1.80 2.45 17.89
CA LEU A 153 -2.84 1.91 18.76
C LEU A 153 -3.82 3.02 19.14
N LYS A 154 -5.09 2.81 18.80
CA LYS A 154 -6.21 3.63 19.23
C LYS A 154 -7.08 2.81 20.18
N ILE A 155 -7.43 3.37 21.33
CA ILE A 155 -8.38 2.77 22.26
C ILE A 155 -9.53 3.77 22.42
N ASP A 156 -10.75 3.33 22.09
CA ASP A 156 -11.96 4.15 22.15
C ASP A 156 -11.87 5.47 21.35
N GLY A 157 -11.06 5.44 20.27
CA GLY A 157 -10.83 6.59 19.38
C GLY A 157 -9.65 7.47 19.77
N GLU A 158 -9.04 7.28 20.93
CA GLU A 158 -7.87 8.04 21.38
C GLU A 158 -6.57 7.30 21.06
N ILE A 159 -5.57 8.02 20.54
CA ILE A 159 -4.25 7.46 20.25
C ILE A 159 -3.51 7.25 21.58
N GLN A 160 -3.13 6.01 21.87
CA GLN A 160 -2.46 5.64 23.12
C GLN A 160 -0.95 5.47 22.92
N ASP A 161 -0.54 4.68 21.91
CA ASP A 161 0.86 4.32 21.72
C ASP A 161 1.22 4.00 20.26
N LEU A 162 2.51 4.05 19.95
CA LEU A 162 3.09 3.64 18.67
C LEU A 162 3.83 2.31 18.82
N LEU A 163 3.24 1.27 18.25
CA LEU A 163 3.73 -0.10 18.26
C LEU A 163 4.84 -0.29 17.23
N GLN A 164 6.00 -0.76 17.70
CA GLN A 164 7.12 -1.17 16.85
C GLN A 164 6.81 -2.47 16.09
N PRO A 165 7.56 -2.83 15.03
CA PRO A 165 7.37 -4.10 14.33
C PRO A 165 7.31 -5.31 15.27
N GLY A 166 6.25 -6.11 15.16
CA GLY A 166 5.96 -7.18 16.10
C GLY A 166 4.52 -7.68 16.01
N THR A 167 4.15 -8.59 16.89
CA THR A 167 2.78 -9.08 17.02
C THR A 167 2.24 -8.68 18.38
N TYR A 168 1.09 -8.02 18.37
CA TYR A 168 0.41 -7.52 19.57
C TYR A 168 -1.00 -8.10 19.62
N GLY A 169 -1.47 -8.32 20.83
CA GLY A 169 -2.84 -8.75 21.09
C GLY A 169 -3.52 -7.85 22.10
N TYR A 170 -4.78 -7.54 21.87
CA TYR A 170 -5.61 -6.75 22.77
C TYR A 170 -6.99 -7.37 22.92
N TRP A 171 -7.55 -7.36 24.12
CA TRP A 171 -8.93 -7.77 24.37
C TRP A 171 -9.90 -6.68 23.88
N LYS A 172 -10.89 -7.07 23.07
CA LYS A 172 -12.00 -6.22 22.62
C LYS A 172 -13.15 -6.27 23.62
N ILE A 173 -12.82 -6.06 24.88
CA ILE A 173 -13.76 -6.16 26.00
C ILE A 173 -13.69 -4.86 26.78
N ASN A 174 -14.85 -4.26 27.05
CA ASN A 174 -15.05 -2.93 27.65
C ASN A 174 -14.52 -1.75 26.80
N HIS A 175 -13.44 -1.97 26.06
CA HIS A 175 -12.81 -1.02 25.16
C HIS A 175 -12.77 -1.53 23.73
N LYS A 176 -12.65 -0.60 22.78
CA LYS A 176 -12.46 -0.88 21.35
C LYS A 176 -11.03 -0.55 20.94
N PRO A 177 -10.08 -1.50 21.10
CA PRO A 177 -8.75 -1.33 20.55
C PRO A 177 -8.82 -1.45 19.02
N GLU A 178 -8.10 -0.56 18.36
CA GLU A 178 -7.89 -0.54 16.91
C GLU A 178 -6.41 -0.27 16.67
N VAL A 179 -5.81 -0.95 15.69
CA VAL A 179 -4.41 -0.71 15.31
C VAL A 179 -4.36 -0.36 13.84
N GLU A 180 -3.94 0.86 13.55
CA GLU A 180 -3.73 1.34 12.19
C GLU A 180 -2.25 1.17 11.82
N ILE A 181 -1.98 0.38 10.79
CA ILE A 181 -0.61 0.08 10.36
C ILE A 181 -0.18 1.13 9.34
N ILE A 182 0.89 1.87 9.66
CA ILE A 182 1.39 2.98 8.86
C ILE A 182 2.80 2.65 8.35
N ASP A 183 3.02 2.78 7.05
CA ASP A 183 4.35 2.64 6.45
C ASP A 183 5.18 3.90 6.70
N THR A 184 6.40 3.73 7.20
CA THR A 184 7.33 4.84 7.51
C THR A 184 8.33 5.11 6.40
N ARG A 185 8.34 4.27 5.36
CA ARG A 185 9.25 4.41 4.22
C ARG A 185 8.82 5.55 3.32
N LEU A 186 9.73 5.88 2.39
CA LEU A 186 9.47 6.83 1.33
C LEU A 186 8.34 6.31 0.42
N GLN A 187 7.32 7.15 0.24
CA GLN A 187 6.11 6.88 -0.53
C GLN A 187 5.99 7.90 -1.65
N SER A 188 5.39 7.47 -2.77
CA SER A 188 5.15 8.31 -3.94
C SER A 188 3.69 8.76 -3.95
N LEU A 189 3.47 10.08 -4.01
CA LEU A 189 2.16 10.70 -4.18
C LEU A 189 2.08 11.35 -5.55
N GLU A 190 1.18 10.87 -6.40
CA GLU A 190 0.94 11.45 -7.73
C GLU A 190 -0.27 12.40 -7.70
N ILE A 191 -0.07 13.61 -8.20
CA ILE A 191 -1.11 14.61 -8.42
C ILE A 191 -1.30 14.74 -9.92
N SER A 192 -2.45 14.27 -10.41
CA SER A 192 -2.75 14.24 -11.83
C SER A 192 -3.83 15.24 -12.20
N GLY A 193 -3.75 15.76 -13.42
CA GLY A 193 -4.85 16.46 -14.07
C GLY A 193 -5.10 17.88 -13.56
N GLN A 194 -4.08 18.58 -13.05
CA GLN A 194 -4.26 19.95 -12.58
C GLN A 194 -4.34 20.91 -13.77
N GLU A 195 -5.54 21.42 -14.05
CA GLU A 195 -5.76 22.47 -15.06
C GLU A 195 -5.50 23.84 -14.46
N ILE A 196 -4.50 24.54 -15.00
CA ILE A 196 -4.00 25.80 -14.44
C ILE A 196 -3.78 26.80 -15.58
N LEU A 197 -4.12 28.05 -15.32
CA LEU A 197 -3.86 29.17 -16.21
C LEU A 197 -2.52 29.81 -15.82
N THR A 198 -1.62 29.93 -16.79
CA THR A 198 -0.33 30.63 -16.62
C THR A 198 -0.51 32.16 -16.62
N LYS A 199 0.55 32.90 -16.27
CA LYS A 199 0.59 34.36 -16.26
C LYS A 199 0.24 35.00 -17.62
N ASP A 200 0.62 34.36 -18.70
CA ASP A 200 0.34 34.74 -20.10
C ASP A 200 -1.01 34.21 -20.62
N LYS A 201 -1.86 33.72 -19.73
CA LYS A 201 -3.24 33.25 -20.01
C LYS A 201 -3.30 32.01 -20.90
N VAL A 202 -2.30 31.14 -20.83
CA VAL A 202 -2.34 29.83 -21.47
C VAL A 202 -2.87 28.81 -20.46
N THR A 203 -3.95 28.12 -20.80
CA THR A 203 -4.44 26.99 -20.00
C THR A 203 -3.58 25.78 -20.30
N LEU A 204 -3.08 25.11 -19.27
CA LEU A 204 -2.32 23.86 -19.40
C LEU A 204 -2.71 22.87 -18.31
N ARG A 205 -2.40 21.59 -18.53
CA ARG A 205 -2.65 20.52 -17.56
C ARG A 205 -1.33 19.96 -17.06
N ILE A 206 -1.13 19.97 -15.74
CA ILE A 206 0.11 19.52 -15.10
C ILE A 206 -0.14 18.25 -14.29
N ASN A 207 0.80 17.32 -14.40
CA ASN A 207 0.96 16.18 -13.52
C ASN A 207 2.25 16.35 -12.72
N LEU A 208 2.21 16.03 -11.44
CA LEU A 208 3.34 16.12 -10.52
C LEU A 208 3.43 14.86 -9.66
N CYS A 209 4.64 14.50 -9.28
CA CYS A 209 4.91 13.46 -8.31
C CYS A 209 5.70 14.04 -7.13
N ALA A 210 5.37 13.61 -5.92
CA ALA A 210 6.10 13.95 -4.71
C ALA A 210 6.49 12.67 -3.96
N ASN A 211 7.77 12.55 -3.61
CA ASN A 211 8.25 11.51 -2.71
C ASN A 211 8.28 12.06 -1.29
N TRP A 212 7.57 11.41 -0.37
CA TRP A 212 7.36 11.88 0.99
C TRP A 212 7.35 10.72 1.98
N ARG A 213 7.50 11.02 3.27
CA ARG A 213 7.38 10.05 4.37
C ARG A 213 6.86 10.73 5.63
N TYR A 214 6.41 9.94 6.60
CA TYR A 214 6.14 10.44 7.95
C TYR A 214 7.46 10.67 8.69
N HIS A 215 7.66 11.88 9.19
CA HIS A 215 8.72 12.21 10.12
C HIS A 215 8.29 11.94 11.57
N ASP A 216 7.08 12.37 11.92
CA ASP A 216 6.46 12.15 13.22
C ASP A 216 4.97 11.80 13.03
N ILE A 217 4.65 10.53 13.28
CA ILE A 217 3.30 9.98 13.12
C ILE A 217 2.35 10.57 14.16
N LEU A 218 2.78 10.72 15.42
CA LEU A 218 1.91 11.25 16.47
C LEU A 218 1.55 12.70 16.16
N LEU A 219 2.54 13.51 15.78
CA LEU A 219 2.30 14.89 15.38
C LEU A 219 1.34 14.97 14.19
N ALA A 220 1.55 14.14 13.15
CA ALA A 220 0.71 14.12 11.96
C ALA A 220 -0.75 13.79 12.27
N PHE A 221 -1.02 12.70 13.00
CA PHE A 221 -2.39 12.28 13.31
C PHE A 221 -3.03 13.09 14.45
N SER A 222 -2.26 13.79 15.27
CA SER A 222 -2.78 14.72 16.28
C SER A 222 -3.31 16.03 15.67
N LYS A 223 -2.64 16.53 14.64
CA LYS A 223 -2.99 17.81 13.99
C LYS A 223 -3.90 17.64 12.79
N LEU A 224 -3.81 16.51 12.10
CA LEU A 224 -4.53 16.25 10.86
C LEU A 224 -5.39 14.99 10.98
N SER A 225 -6.65 15.11 10.59
CA SER A 225 -7.55 13.96 10.48
C SER A 225 -7.08 12.95 9.42
N GLN A 226 -6.58 13.47 8.29
CA GLN A 226 -6.05 12.67 7.17
C GLN A 226 -4.78 13.34 6.63
N PRO A 227 -3.58 12.93 7.11
CA PRO A 227 -2.32 13.58 6.75
C PRO A 227 -2.02 13.57 5.25
N VAL A 228 -2.27 12.44 4.57
CA VAL A 228 -2.00 12.29 3.13
C VAL A 228 -2.88 13.20 2.28
N GLU A 229 -4.18 13.32 2.62
CA GLU A 229 -5.08 14.23 1.90
C GLU A 229 -4.75 15.69 2.13
N HIS A 230 -4.23 16.04 3.31
CA HIS A 230 -3.72 17.39 3.56
C HIS A 230 -2.52 17.69 2.67
N LEU A 231 -1.51 16.81 2.66
CA LEU A 231 -0.34 16.94 1.77
C LEU A 231 -0.75 17.07 0.28
N TYR A 232 -1.70 16.26 -0.17
CA TYR A 232 -2.23 16.32 -1.53
C TYR A 232 -2.80 17.70 -1.87
N ARG A 233 -3.57 18.31 -0.96
CA ARG A 233 -4.14 19.66 -1.13
C ARG A 233 -3.07 20.75 -1.11
N GLU A 234 -2.10 20.67 -0.20
CA GLU A 234 -0.99 21.64 -0.14
C GLU A 234 -0.16 21.66 -1.42
N LEU A 235 0.11 20.47 -1.98
CA LEU A 235 0.77 20.35 -3.28
C LEU A 235 -0.08 20.95 -4.40
N GLN A 236 -1.40 20.71 -4.42
CA GLN A 236 -2.30 21.32 -5.41
C GLN A 236 -2.28 22.86 -5.37
N PHE A 237 -2.33 23.45 -4.17
CA PHE A 237 -2.29 24.90 -4.02
C PHE A 237 -0.94 25.48 -4.43
N SER A 238 0.16 24.85 -4.01
CA SER A 238 1.51 25.32 -4.32
C SER A 238 1.81 25.28 -5.81
N ILE A 239 1.41 24.20 -6.51
CA ILE A 239 1.55 24.13 -7.98
C ILE A 239 0.76 25.25 -8.64
N ARG A 240 -0.47 25.52 -8.20
CA ARG A 240 -1.32 26.57 -8.77
C ARG A 240 -0.73 27.96 -8.59
N GLU A 241 -0.19 28.25 -7.42
CA GLU A 241 0.45 29.53 -7.12
C GLU A 241 1.71 29.75 -7.97
N ILE A 242 2.60 28.75 -8.01
CA ILE A 242 3.86 28.84 -8.74
C ILE A 242 3.61 28.91 -10.25
N VAL A 243 2.75 28.06 -10.80
CA VAL A 243 2.45 28.05 -12.24
C VAL A 243 1.68 29.31 -12.66
N GLY A 244 0.76 29.80 -11.82
CA GLY A 244 -0.02 31.00 -12.10
C GLY A 244 0.80 32.30 -12.16
N THR A 245 1.97 32.33 -11.53
CA THR A 245 2.87 33.50 -11.54
C THR A 245 3.93 33.46 -12.64
N ARG A 246 3.93 32.41 -13.48
CA ARG A 246 4.94 32.12 -14.50
C ARG A 246 4.34 32.08 -15.90
N THR A 247 5.13 32.44 -16.90
CA THR A 247 4.74 32.32 -18.32
C THR A 247 4.93 30.89 -18.80
N LEU A 248 4.28 30.52 -19.92
CA LEU A 248 4.45 29.19 -20.50
C LEU A 248 5.92 28.88 -20.84
N ASP A 249 6.63 29.84 -21.44
CA ASP A 249 8.01 29.64 -21.87
C ASP A 249 8.94 29.37 -20.67
N GLU A 250 8.77 30.10 -19.56
CA GLU A 250 9.54 29.86 -18.32
C GLU A 250 9.35 28.42 -17.79
N LEU A 251 8.12 27.92 -17.86
CA LEU A 251 7.76 26.56 -17.40
C LEU A 251 8.31 25.47 -18.33
N LEU A 252 8.43 25.73 -19.63
CA LEU A 252 8.96 24.79 -20.61
C LEU A 252 10.49 24.78 -20.64
N GLU A 253 11.13 25.94 -20.44
CA GLU A 253 12.59 26.07 -20.44
C GLU A 253 13.23 25.45 -19.19
N ASN A 254 12.69 25.71 -17.99
CA ASN A 254 13.32 25.34 -16.72
C ASN A 254 12.37 24.63 -15.77
N LYS A 255 12.03 23.37 -16.08
CA LYS A 255 11.20 22.53 -15.20
C LYS A 255 11.80 22.34 -13.80
N GLN A 256 13.12 22.20 -13.70
CA GLN A 256 13.82 22.00 -12.42
C GLN A 256 13.62 23.18 -11.45
N LEU A 257 13.57 24.41 -11.95
CA LEU A 257 13.32 25.58 -11.10
C LEU A 257 11.91 25.55 -10.50
N VAL A 258 10.93 25.02 -11.24
CA VAL A 258 9.56 24.84 -10.74
C VAL A 258 9.54 23.81 -9.61
N ASP A 259 10.26 22.69 -9.79
CA ASP A 259 10.37 21.62 -8.80
C ASP A 259 10.98 22.14 -7.48
N GLU A 260 12.08 22.89 -7.56
CA GLU A 260 12.77 23.47 -6.39
C GLU A 260 11.89 24.46 -5.62
N LEU A 261 11.14 25.31 -6.34
CA LEU A 261 10.25 26.28 -5.72
C LEU A 261 9.08 25.60 -5.01
N ILE A 262 8.45 24.61 -5.65
CA ILE A 262 7.34 23.85 -5.04
C ILE A 262 7.86 23.11 -3.80
N LEU A 263 9.03 22.48 -3.89
CA LEU A 263 9.65 21.79 -2.76
C LEU A 263 9.90 22.74 -1.59
N ALA A 264 10.52 23.90 -1.83
CA ALA A 264 10.81 24.86 -0.78
C ALA A 264 9.56 25.36 -0.06
N GLN A 265 8.49 25.64 -0.83
CA GLN A 265 7.22 26.12 -0.27
C GLN A 265 6.51 25.02 0.55
N VAL A 266 6.33 23.83 -0.03
CA VAL A 266 5.56 22.77 0.63
C VAL A 266 6.33 22.19 1.81
N ALA A 267 7.65 22.00 1.70
CA ALA A 267 8.47 21.46 2.79
C ALA A 267 8.36 22.32 4.06
N GLN A 268 8.33 23.65 3.93
CA GLN A 268 8.16 24.53 5.09
C GLN A 268 6.79 24.36 5.76
N CYS A 269 5.72 24.20 4.99
CA CYS A 269 4.37 24.01 5.52
C CYS A 269 4.22 22.65 6.22
N VAL A 270 4.70 21.56 5.62
CA VAL A 270 4.34 20.20 6.04
C VAL A 270 5.19 19.65 7.19
N VAL A 271 6.37 20.23 7.43
CA VAL A 271 7.25 19.84 8.55
C VAL A 271 6.55 20.05 9.90
N GLU A 272 5.78 21.13 10.05
CA GLU A 272 5.02 21.40 11.28
C GLU A 272 3.90 20.37 11.55
N PHE A 273 3.52 19.59 10.53
CA PHE A 273 2.53 18.53 10.59
C PHE A 273 3.17 17.13 10.64
N GLY A 274 4.48 17.02 10.88
CA GLY A 274 5.14 15.71 11.02
C GLY A 274 5.33 14.96 9.70
N LEU A 275 5.26 15.65 8.57
CA LEU A 275 5.52 15.10 7.24
C LEU A 275 6.86 15.62 6.70
N GLU A 276 7.55 14.79 5.93
CA GLU A 276 8.80 15.14 5.28
C GLU A 276 8.69 14.84 3.78
N ILE A 277 9.13 15.79 2.95
CA ILE A 277 9.18 15.64 1.49
C ILE A 277 10.64 15.55 1.09
N ASP A 278 10.99 14.46 0.41
CA ASP A 278 12.35 14.20 -0.08
C ASP A 278 12.58 14.86 -1.44
N SER A 279 11.61 14.72 -2.35
CA SER A 279 11.72 15.28 -3.70
C SER A 279 10.36 15.54 -4.32
N ILE A 280 10.28 16.56 -5.16
CA ILE A 280 9.11 16.88 -5.99
C ILE A 280 9.57 16.96 -7.44
N GLY A 281 8.73 16.50 -8.37
CA GLY A 281 9.00 16.60 -9.79
C GLY A 281 7.74 16.75 -10.63
N VAL A 282 7.71 17.74 -11.52
CA VAL A 282 6.69 17.86 -12.57
C VAL A 282 6.90 16.72 -13.58
N LYS A 283 5.94 15.80 -13.62
CA LYS A 283 5.94 14.62 -14.49
C LYS A 283 5.68 15.05 -15.94
N ASP A 284 4.57 15.76 -16.17
CA ASP A 284 4.16 16.18 -17.52
C ASP A 284 3.48 17.55 -17.50
N ILE A 285 3.71 18.34 -18.56
CA ILE A 285 2.98 19.56 -18.88
C ILE A 285 2.27 19.34 -20.21
N ILE A 286 0.96 19.28 -20.19
CA ILE A 286 0.10 18.99 -21.33
C ILE A 286 -0.53 20.29 -21.80
N LEU A 287 -0.27 20.65 -23.05
CA LEU A 287 -0.79 21.86 -23.69
C LEU A 287 -2.07 21.55 -24.47
N PRO A 288 -3.00 22.52 -24.61
CA PRO A 288 -4.12 22.43 -25.54
C PRO A 288 -3.63 22.22 -26.97
N GLY A 289 -4.43 21.51 -27.78
CA GLY A 289 -4.05 21.16 -29.16
C GLY A 289 -3.72 22.37 -30.03
N ASP A 290 -4.48 23.45 -29.87
CA ASP A 290 -4.28 24.69 -30.63
C ASP A 290 -2.93 25.34 -30.29
N MET A 291 -2.60 25.45 -29.00
CA MET A 291 -1.35 26.05 -28.55
C MET A 291 -0.13 25.22 -28.98
N ARG A 292 -0.21 23.89 -28.88
CA ARG A 292 0.84 22.97 -29.35
C ARG A 292 1.12 23.15 -30.85
N THR A 293 0.07 23.40 -31.63
CA THR A 293 0.19 23.61 -33.08
C THR A 293 0.87 24.94 -33.38
N ILE A 294 0.47 26.02 -32.69
CA ILE A 294 1.07 27.36 -32.83
C ILE A 294 2.55 27.33 -32.45
N LEU A 295 2.91 26.74 -31.32
CA LEU A 295 4.31 26.64 -30.87
C LEU A 295 5.17 25.86 -31.86
N SER A 296 4.66 24.73 -32.36
CA SER A 296 5.37 23.95 -33.39
C SER A 296 5.66 24.80 -34.63
N GLN A 297 4.70 25.60 -35.09
CA GLN A 297 4.88 26.50 -36.24
C GLN A 297 5.89 27.63 -35.98
N VAL A 298 5.85 28.23 -34.78
CA VAL A 298 6.79 29.29 -34.38
C VAL A 298 8.22 28.74 -34.33
N VAL A 299 8.42 27.58 -33.70
CA VAL A 299 9.71 26.92 -33.62
C VAL A 299 10.23 26.52 -35.01
N GLU A 300 9.36 25.99 -35.88
CA GLU A 300 9.72 25.65 -37.26
C GLU A 300 10.16 26.90 -38.05
N ALA A 301 9.40 28.00 -37.94
CA ALA A 301 9.74 29.26 -38.58
C ALA A 301 11.06 29.85 -38.07
N GLU A 302 11.30 29.81 -36.76
CA GLU A 302 12.53 30.29 -36.15
C GLU A 302 13.74 29.46 -36.60
N LYS A 303 13.63 28.12 -36.58
CA LYS A 303 14.69 27.22 -37.06
C LYS A 303 14.97 27.41 -38.55
N SER A 304 13.93 27.60 -39.36
CA SER A 304 14.06 27.90 -40.80
C SER A 304 14.75 29.24 -41.04
N ALA A 305 14.40 30.28 -40.27
CA ALA A 305 15.06 31.57 -40.34
C ALA A 305 16.54 31.49 -39.92
N GLN A 306 16.83 30.78 -38.83
CA GLN A 306 18.18 30.56 -38.33
C GLN A 306 19.03 29.80 -39.37
N ALA A 307 18.49 28.74 -39.97
CA ALA A 307 19.15 27.98 -41.03
C ALA A 307 19.43 28.86 -42.27
N ASN A 308 18.49 29.71 -42.67
CA ASN A 308 18.69 30.64 -43.78
C ASN A 308 19.78 31.67 -43.49
N VAL A 309 19.88 32.20 -42.27
CA VAL A 309 20.94 33.13 -41.88
C VAL A 309 22.31 32.45 -41.93
N ILE A 310 22.42 31.22 -41.42
CA ILE A 310 23.65 30.44 -41.49
C ILE A 310 24.04 30.19 -42.94
N ARG A 311 23.10 29.71 -43.78
CA ARG A 311 23.35 29.47 -45.21
C ARG A 311 23.82 30.73 -45.92
N ARG A 312 23.15 31.87 -45.72
CA ARG A 312 23.55 33.15 -46.32
C ARG A 312 24.93 33.62 -45.86
N ARG A 313 25.27 33.41 -44.59
CA ARG A 313 26.60 33.73 -44.04
C ARG A 313 27.67 32.84 -44.65
N GLU A 314 27.41 31.54 -44.78
CA GLU A 314 28.30 30.57 -45.42
C GLU A 314 28.49 30.89 -46.91
N GLU A 315 27.41 31.16 -47.65
CA GLU A 315 27.46 31.59 -49.05
C GLU A 315 28.33 32.85 -49.21
N THR A 316 28.11 33.86 -48.37
CA THR A 316 28.88 35.11 -48.41
C THR A 316 30.36 34.88 -48.08
N ALA A 317 30.66 34.05 -47.08
CA ALA A 317 32.02 33.69 -46.71
C ALA A 317 32.73 32.93 -47.84
N ALA A 318 32.04 31.98 -48.47
CA ALA A 318 32.53 31.24 -49.62
C ALA A 318 32.80 32.17 -50.82
N THR A 319 31.87 33.06 -51.16
CA THR A 319 32.06 34.04 -52.25
C THR A 319 33.22 35.00 -51.98
N ARG A 320 33.37 35.47 -50.74
CA ARG A 320 34.51 36.33 -50.35
C ARG A 320 35.84 35.57 -50.45
N SER A 321 35.88 34.31 -50.02
CA SER A 321 37.05 33.46 -50.15
C SER A 321 37.43 33.24 -51.62
N LEU A 322 36.45 32.94 -52.48
CA LEU A 322 36.64 32.79 -53.92
C LEU A 322 37.14 34.09 -54.58
N LEU A 323 36.57 35.25 -54.21
CA LEU A 323 37.01 36.55 -54.72
C LEU A 323 38.45 36.86 -54.31
N ASN A 324 38.81 36.61 -53.05
CA ASN A 324 40.19 36.80 -52.59
C ASN A 324 41.16 35.87 -53.33
N THR A 325 40.75 34.61 -53.53
CA THR A 325 41.50 33.63 -54.31
C THR A 325 41.71 34.11 -55.75
N ALA A 326 40.66 34.60 -56.40
CA ALA A 326 40.72 35.15 -57.76
C ALA A 326 41.67 36.36 -57.85
N LYS A 327 41.62 37.29 -56.89
CA LYS A 327 42.54 38.46 -56.86
C LYS A 327 44.00 38.08 -56.70
N VAL A 328 44.30 37.04 -55.90
CA VAL A 328 45.65 36.51 -55.76
C VAL A 328 46.12 35.87 -57.07
N MET A 329 45.24 35.17 -57.78
CA MET A 329 45.54 34.53 -59.07
C MET A 329 45.72 35.53 -60.21
N GLU A 330 44.93 36.62 -60.24
CA GLU A 330 45.03 37.67 -61.27
C GLU A 330 46.44 38.27 -61.33
N ASN A 331 47.09 38.44 -60.18
CA ASN A 331 48.43 39.01 -60.09
C ASN A 331 49.56 37.97 -60.06
N ASN A 332 49.24 36.66 -60.15
CA ASN A 332 50.23 35.58 -60.09
C ASN A 332 49.90 34.43 -61.08
N PRO A 333 50.50 34.45 -62.28
CA PRO A 333 50.26 33.43 -63.32
C PRO A 333 50.62 32.00 -62.88
N VAL A 334 51.61 31.84 -61.97
CA VAL A 334 52.02 30.52 -61.47
C VAL A 334 50.96 29.95 -60.53
N ALA A 335 50.32 30.79 -59.70
CA ALA A 335 49.24 30.37 -58.82
C ALA A 335 47.98 29.95 -59.61
N LEU A 336 47.66 30.65 -60.71
CA LEU A 336 46.59 30.25 -61.62
C LEU A 336 46.87 28.87 -62.24
N ARG A 337 48.09 28.66 -62.75
CA ARG A 337 48.49 27.38 -63.35
C ARG A 337 48.44 26.22 -62.35
N LEU A 338 48.85 26.45 -61.10
CA LEU A 338 48.71 25.46 -60.02
C LEU A 338 47.24 25.13 -59.76
N LYS A 339 46.33 26.11 -59.75
CA LYS A 339 44.91 25.85 -59.54
C LYS A 339 44.25 25.10 -60.69
N GLU A 340 44.64 25.40 -61.93
CA GLU A 340 44.23 24.62 -63.10
C GLU A 340 44.65 23.15 -62.95
N LEU A 341 45.90 22.90 -62.54
CA LEU A 341 46.39 21.54 -62.31
C LEU A 341 45.66 20.83 -61.16
N GLU A 342 45.39 21.51 -60.05
CA GLU A 342 44.59 20.97 -58.93
C GLU A 342 43.15 20.62 -59.37
N THR A 343 42.56 21.47 -60.22
CA THR A 343 41.21 21.21 -60.78
C THR A 343 41.23 20.01 -61.73
N LEU A 344 42.26 19.91 -62.58
CA LEU A 344 42.47 18.77 -63.46
C LEU A 344 42.74 17.48 -62.68
N GLU A 345 43.50 17.53 -61.60
CA GLU A 345 43.71 16.41 -60.67
C GLU A 345 42.39 15.95 -60.06
N SER A 346 41.57 16.89 -59.55
CA SER A 346 40.25 16.55 -58.99
C SER A 346 39.29 15.96 -60.02
N ILE A 347 39.34 16.39 -61.27
CA ILE A 347 38.54 15.82 -62.37
C ILE A 347 39.04 14.41 -62.71
N ALA A 348 40.36 14.24 -62.83
CA ALA A 348 40.98 12.94 -63.09
C ALA A 348 40.66 11.93 -61.98
N HIS A 349 40.58 12.37 -60.72
CA HIS A 349 40.23 11.53 -59.58
C HIS A 349 38.74 11.11 -59.56
N ARG A 350 37.85 11.79 -60.29
CA ARG A 350 36.43 11.39 -60.45
C ARG A 350 36.18 10.43 -61.62
N ILE A 351 37.19 10.18 -62.45
CA ILE A 351 37.08 9.29 -63.62
C ILE A 351 37.73 7.95 -63.24
N ASP A 352 36.94 7.07 -62.62
CA ASP A 352 37.41 5.73 -62.21
C ASP A 352 37.52 4.73 -63.38
N GLN A 353 36.86 4.98 -64.51
CA GLN A 353 36.90 4.10 -65.69
C GLN A 353 36.91 4.89 -66.99
N ILE A 354 37.95 4.66 -67.79
CA ILE A 354 38.02 5.07 -69.20
C ILE A 354 37.70 3.84 -70.06
N SER A 355 36.51 3.81 -70.65
CA SER A 355 36.12 2.75 -71.59
C SER A 355 36.62 3.09 -73.00
N VAL A 356 37.65 2.37 -73.46
CA VAL A 356 38.20 2.56 -74.82
C VAL A 356 37.58 1.55 -75.78
N TYR A 357 36.87 2.03 -76.79
CA TYR A 357 36.37 1.22 -77.91
C TYR A 357 37.34 1.33 -79.09
N GLY A 358 38.28 0.40 -79.18
CA GLY A 358 39.28 0.32 -80.26
C GLY A 358 40.45 -0.54 -79.81
N GLY A 359 40.81 -1.57 -80.58
CA GLY A 359 41.81 -2.56 -80.22
C GLY A 359 43.19 -1.99 -79.85
N LEU A 360 44.07 -2.84 -79.29
CA LEU A 360 45.34 -2.49 -78.63
C LEU A 360 46.22 -1.47 -79.38
N ASP A 361 46.27 -1.52 -80.72
CA ASP A 361 47.08 -0.60 -81.53
C ASP A 361 46.60 0.86 -81.46
N GLN A 362 45.30 1.09 -81.25
CA GLN A 362 44.73 2.43 -81.14
C GLN A 362 44.96 3.04 -79.75
N VAL A 363 45.15 2.20 -78.73
CA VAL A 363 45.51 2.59 -77.36
C VAL A 363 46.98 3.01 -77.27
N LEU A 364 47.88 2.32 -77.99
CA LEU A 364 49.32 2.56 -77.91
C LEU A 364 49.78 3.80 -78.69
N ASN A 365 49.09 4.16 -79.78
CA ASN A 365 49.53 5.23 -80.69
C ASN A 365 48.50 6.35 -80.92
N GLY A 366 47.32 6.28 -80.29
CA GLY A 366 46.25 7.26 -80.45
C GLY A 366 46.09 8.20 -79.25
N LEU A 367 45.99 9.50 -79.50
CA LEU A 367 45.55 10.47 -78.48
C LEU A 367 44.09 10.22 -78.13
N VAL A 368 43.82 9.86 -76.87
CA VAL A 368 42.46 9.71 -76.34
C VAL A 368 41.79 11.08 -76.34
N LYS A 369 40.79 11.28 -77.21
CA LYS A 369 39.94 12.46 -77.18
C LYS A 369 38.78 12.22 -76.21
N ILE A 370 38.75 13.01 -75.14
CA ILE A 370 37.58 13.13 -74.26
C ILE A 370 36.50 13.82 -75.09
N LYS A 371 35.37 13.15 -75.32
CA LYS A 371 34.17 13.81 -75.86
C LYS A 371 33.49 14.57 -74.72
N GLU A 372 33.05 15.79 -75.04
CA GLU A 372 32.18 16.61 -74.17
C GLU A 372 30.89 15.88 -73.78
#